data_AF-A0A0S8KWY5-F1
#
_entry.id   AF-A0A0S8KWY5-F1
#
_cell.length_a   1.000
_cell.length_b   1.000
_cell.length_c   1.000
_cell.angle_alpha   90.00
_cell.angle_beta   90.00
_cell.angle_gamma   90.00
#
_symmetry.space_group_name_H-M   'P 1'
#
loop_
_entity.id
_entity.type
_entity.pdbx_description
1 polymer ?
#
loop_
_entity_poly.entity_id
_entity_poly.type
_entity_poly.pdbx_seq_one_letter_code
_entity_poly.pdbx_strand_id
1 'polypeptide(L)'
;MKYIYQSVLISLIGVSSLFAQPEVYPWSNISGIRMDGELMELNSSLCVVGADWSDVQKSAREKAWYQYQRRGATQSVSLTMDQFFFNQSVEDLGAGRANVRINFRNEADTAIIGTFFVLGLPSSRYSIDDLNLMDPAGISSTREIPVSPGEILHGSARGMRISGPTRNLEVVIN
;
A
#
# COMPACT_ATOMS: atom_id res chain seq x y z
N MET A 1 -35.30 41.37 40.72
CA MET A 1 -34.10 40.59 40.37
C MET A 1 -34.42 39.81 39.11
N LYS A 2 -33.75 40.10 37.98
CA LYS A 2 -33.99 39.44 36.68
C LYS A 2 -32.88 38.42 36.43
N TYR A 3 -33.22 37.14 36.38
CA TYR A 3 -32.29 36.08 35.96
C TYR A 3 -32.33 35.95 34.44
N ILE A 4 -31.18 36.16 33.80
CA ILE A 4 -30.97 35.96 32.36
C ILE A 4 -30.55 34.50 32.18
N TYR A 5 -31.38 33.70 31.52
CA TYR A 5 -31.01 32.34 31.10
C TYR A 5 -30.18 32.44 29.82
N GLN A 6 -28.89 32.12 29.90
CA GLN A 6 -28.06 31.88 28.71
C GLN A 6 -28.13 30.39 28.36
N SER A 7 -28.80 30.07 27.26
CA SER A 7 -28.77 28.74 26.65
C SER A 7 -27.54 28.59 25.76
N VAL A 8 -26.65 27.66 26.10
CA VAL A 8 -25.50 27.26 25.26
C VAL A 8 -25.98 26.18 24.29
N LEU A 9 -26.04 26.52 23.00
CA LEU A 9 -26.31 25.55 21.93
C LEU A 9 -25.00 24.87 21.55
N ILE A 10 -24.72 23.70 22.14
CA ILE A 10 -23.60 22.84 21.72
C ILE A 10 -24.02 22.14 20.42
N SER A 11 -23.59 22.69 19.29
CA SER A 11 -23.71 22.00 18.00
C SER A 11 -22.71 20.85 17.97
N LEU A 12 -23.17 19.64 18.28
CA LEU A 12 -22.48 18.38 17.99
C LEU A 12 -22.47 18.18 16.46
N ILE A 13 -21.66 18.98 15.76
CA ILE A 13 -21.29 18.68 14.39
C ILE A 13 -20.43 17.43 14.48
N GLY A 14 -21.07 16.27 14.28
CA GLY A 14 -20.38 15.01 14.10
C GLY A 14 -19.35 15.21 13.00
N VAL A 15 -18.08 15.21 13.38
CA VAL A 15 -16.98 15.29 12.43
C VAL A 15 -16.98 13.96 11.69
N SER A 16 -17.77 13.87 10.63
CA SER A 16 -17.68 12.77 9.69
C SER A 16 -16.24 12.77 9.18
N SER A 17 -15.50 11.73 9.55
CA SER A 17 -14.12 11.46 9.14
C SER A 17 -14.08 11.30 7.63
N LEU A 18 -14.03 12.44 6.92
CA LEU A 18 -14.14 12.51 5.47
C LEU A 18 -12.81 12.21 4.74
N PHE A 19 -11.73 12.01 5.50
CA PHE A 19 -10.41 11.75 4.96
C PHE A 19 -10.05 10.29 5.17
N ALA A 20 -10.20 9.49 4.11
CA ALA A 20 -9.52 8.21 4.01
C ALA A 20 -8.03 8.45 4.32
N GLN A 21 -7.52 7.81 5.37
CA GLN A 21 -6.13 7.90 5.80
C GLN A 21 -5.12 7.47 4.73
N PRO A 22 -5.40 6.45 3.88
CA PRO A 22 -4.47 6.05 2.82
C PRO A 22 -4.41 7.09 1.70
N GLU A 23 -3.21 7.55 1.40
CA GLU A 23 -2.94 8.39 0.25
C GLU A 23 -2.66 7.52 -0.98
N VAL A 24 -3.55 7.57 -1.96
CA VAL A 24 -3.49 6.73 -3.16
C VAL A 24 -3.55 7.62 -4.39
N TYR A 25 -2.59 7.43 -5.28
CA TYR A 25 -2.57 8.11 -6.56
C TYR A 25 -3.56 7.49 -7.54
N PRO A 26 -4.08 8.27 -8.50
CA PRO A 26 -4.96 7.77 -9.56
C PRO A 26 -4.39 6.60 -10.38
N TRP A 27 -3.07 6.44 -10.40
CA TRP A 27 -2.36 5.35 -11.08
C TRP A 27 -1.95 4.21 -10.12
N SER A 28 -2.74 3.95 -9.07
CA SER A 28 -2.66 2.78 -8.16
C SER A 28 -1.56 2.80 -7.09
N ASN A 29 -0.55 3.66 -7.22
CA ASN A 29 0.50 3.77 -6.22
C ASN A 29 -0.04 4.36 -4.90
N ILE A 30 0.30 3.73 -3.78
CA ILE A 30 0.02 4.21 -2.42
C ILE A 30 1.26 4.96 -1.93
N SER A 31 1.10 6.20 -1.46
CA SER A 31 2.20 7.03 -0.92
C SER A 31 2.32 6.98 0.61
N GLY A 32 1.35 6.37 1.28
CA GLY A 32 1.35 6.26 2.73
C GLY A 32 -0.03 6.19 3.34
N ILE A 33 -0.03 6.19 4.67
CA ILE A 33 -1.25 6.27 5.47
C ILE A 33 -1.08 7.35 6.55
N ARG A 34 -2.09 8.17 6.77
CA ARG A 34 -2.04 9.19 7.83
C ARG A 34 -2.41 8.61 9.18
N MET A 35 -1.53 8.78 10.16
CA MET A 35 -1.74 8.47 11.56
C MET A 35 -1.53 9.74 12.38
N ASP A 36 -2.55 10.15 13.14
CA ASP A 36 -2.51 11.37 13.98
C ASP A 36 -2.02 12.63 13.25
N GLY A 37 -2.35 12.74 11.95
CA GLY A 37 -1.95 13.85 11.10
C GLY A 37 -0.59 13.69 10.41
N GLU A 38 0.27 12.77 10.88
CA GLU A 38 1.54 12.44 10.25
C GLU A 38 1.35 11.43 9.10
N LEU A 39 2.03 11.64 7.98
CA LEU A 39 2.08 10.67 6.89
C LEU A 39 3.12 9.59 7.21
N MET A 40 2.63 8.37 7.44
CA MET A 40 3.43 7.15 7.45
C MET A 40 3.73 6.79 6.00
N GLU A 41 4.75 7.45 5.48
CA GLU A 41 5.18 7.38 4.08
C GLU A 41 5.62 5.96 3.71
N LEU A 42 5.19 5.51 2.54
CA LEU A 42 5.71 4.34 1.82
C LEU A 42 5.48 4.59 0.33
N ASN A 43 6.04 3.77 -0.55
CA ASN A 43 5.71 3.84 -1.98
C ASN A 43 5.28 2.47 -2.45
N SER A 44 4.08 2.33 -2.98
CA SER A 44 3.66 1.09 -3.61
C SER A 44 3.64 1.19 -5.13
N SER A 45 3.83 0.06 -5.81
CA SER A 45 3.57 -0.06 -7.25
C SER A 45 3.05 -1.46 -7.59
N LEU A 46 2.20 -1.53 -8.62
CA LEU A 46 1.89 -2.77 -9.30
C LEU A 46 2.99 -3.04 -10.30
N CYS A 47 3.55 -4.24 -10.29
CA CYS A 47 4.68 -4.62 -11.11
C CYS A 47 4.36 -5.86 -11.93
N VAL A 48 4.71 -5.85 -13.21
CA VAL A 48 4.72 -7.03 -14.08
C VAL A 48 6.16 -7.31 -14.46
N VAL A 49 6.57 -8.58 -14.32
CA VAL A 49 7.93 -9.01 -14.65
C VAL A 49 7.86 -10.02 -15.78
N GLY A 50 8.46 -9.67 -16.93
CA GLY A 50 8.60 -10.54 -18.09
C GLY A 50 9.53 -11.73 -17.81
N ALA A 51 9.68 -12.61 -18.81
CA ALA A 51 10.59 -13.75 -18.72
C ALA A 51 12.03 -13.30 -18.34
N ASP A 52 12.69 -14.09 -17.50
CA ASP A 52 14.08 -13.88 -17.08
C ASP A 52 14.41 -12.50 -16.48
N TRP A 53 13.42 -11.83 -15.87
CA TRP A 53 13.56 -10.47 -15.33
C TRP A 53 13.96 -9.40 -16.36
N SER A 54 13.82 -9.72 -17.65
CA SER A 54 14.28 -8.88 -18.77
C SER A 54 13.45 -7.61 -18.97
N ASP A 55 12.18 -7.63 -18.56
CA ASP A 55 11.27 -6.48 -18.59
C ASP A 55 10.56 -6.34 -17.23
N VAL A 56 10.69 -5.17 -16.61
CA VAL A 56 10.08 -4.84 -15.32
C VAL A 56 9.23 -3.59 -15.50
N GLN A 57 7.93 -3.80 -15.67
CA GLN A 57 6.97 -2.73 -15.82
C GLN A 57 6.35 -2.41 -14.46
N LYS A 58 6.33 -1.13 -14.08
CA LYS A 58 5.75 -0.65 -12.82
C LYS A 58 4.69 0.40 -13.09
N SER A 59 3.63 0.40 -12.28
CA SER A 59 2.61 1.43 -12.31
C SER A 59 3.23 2.80 -12.05
N ALA A 60 2.99 3.71 -12.98
CA ALA A 60 3.43 5.10 -12.94
C ALA A 60 2.48 5.94 -13.80
N ARG A 61 2.34 7.22 -13.46
CA ARG A 61 1.41 8.15 -14.13
C ARG A 61 1.50 8.12 -15.66
N GLU A 62 2.72 8.05 -16.20
CA GLU A 62 2.98 8.15 -17.64
C GLU A 62 3.00 6.79 -18.36
N LYS A 63 2.99 5.69 -17.62
CA LYS A 63 3.17 4.33 -18.16
C LYS A 63 1.87 3.52 -18.19
N ALA A 64 0.75 4.13 -17.81
CA ALA A 64 -0.50 3.42 -17.63
C ALA A 64 -1.69 4.27 -18.06
N TRP A 65 -2.71 3.60 -18.57
CA TRP A 65 -4.05 4.17 -18.63
C TRP A 65 -4.82 3.82 -17.36
N TYR A 66 -5.54 4.77 -16.78
CA TYR A 66 -6.21 4.55 -15.50
C TYR A 66 -7.53 5.30 -15.36
N GLN A 67 -8.43 4.70 -14.58
CA GLN A 67 -9.65 5.31 -14.08
C GLN A 67 -9.62 5.25 -12.55
N TYR A 68 -9.82 6.39 -11.91
CA TYR A 68 -9.85 6.52 -10.46
C TYR A 68 -11.24 6.89 -9.99
N GLN A 69 -11.71 6.24 -8.94
CA GLN A 69 -12.93 6.59 -8.26
C GLN A 69 -12.74 6.51 -6.75
N ARG A 70 -13.27 7.49 -6.01
CA ARG A 70 -13.41 7.43 -4.55
C ARG A 70 -14.87 7.37 -4.16
N ARG A 71 -15.22 6.43 -3.29
CA ARG A 71 -16.56 6.29 -2.68
C ARG A 71 -16.38 6.08 -1.18
N GLY A 72 -16.72 7.09 -0.39
CA GLY A 72 -16.54 7.04 1.06
C GLY A 72 -15.07 6.76 1.45
N ALA A 73 -14.87 5.69 2.21
CA ALA A 73 -13.57 5.22 2.69
C ALA A 73 -12.76 4.42 1.65
N THR A 74 -13.32 4.14 0.48
CA THR A 74 -12.69 3.29 -0.53
C THR A 74 -12.25 4.07 -1.76
N GLN A 75 -11.01 3.88 -2.16
CA GLN A 75 -10.38 4.41 -3.37
C GLN A 75 -10.15 3.23 -4.33
N SER A 76 -10.72 3.31 -5.52
CA SER A 76 -10.64 2.25 -6.54
C SER A 76 -9.93 2.76 -7.78
N VAL A 77 -9.03 1.94 -8.32
CA VAL A 77 -8.26 2.21 -9.53
C VAL A 77 -8.41 1.03 -10.48
N SER A 78 -8.91 1.29 -11.69
CA SER A 78 -8.76 0.40 -12.82
C SER A 78 -7.57 0.89 -13.65
N LEU A 79 -6.58 0.03 -13.86
CA LEU A 79 -5.31 0.40 -14.50
C LEU A 79 -4.95 -0.61 -15.58
N THR A 80 -4.46 -0.10 -16.72
CA THR A 80 -3.94 -0.88 -17.83
C THR A 80 -2.50 -0.48 -18.11
N MET A 81 -1.60 -1.46 -18.12
CA MET A 81 -0.22 -1.35 -18.61
C MET A 81 -0.08 -2.33 -19.75
N ASP A 82 0.03 -1.85 -20.98
CA ASP A 82 0.00 -2.67 -22.20
C ASP A 82 -1.23 -3.62 -22.23
N GLN A 83 -1.00 -4.93 -22.16
CA GLN A 83 -2.03 -5.99 -22.15
C GLN A 83 -2.46 -6.42 -20.74
N PHE A 84 -1.88 -5.80 -19.70
CA PHE A 84 -2.06 -6.16 -18.30
C PHE A 84 -3.09 -5.26 -17.64
N PHE A 85 -4.16 -5.86 -17.11
CA PHE A 85 -5.26 -5.13 -16.50
C PHE A 85 -5.32 -5.39 -15.00
N PHE A 86 -5.41 -4.32 -14.24
CA PHE A 86 -5.49 -4.33 -12.79
C PHE A 86 -6.74 -3.62 -12.31
N ASN A 87 -7.37 -4.16 -11.27
CA ASN A 87 -8.35 -3.47 -10.46
C ASN A 87 -7.88 -3.49 -9.01
N GLN A 88 -7.52 -2.32 -8.48
CA GLN A 88 -7.15 -2.13 -7.09
C GLN A 88 -8.27 -1.43 -6.34
N SER A 89 -8.58 -1.89 -5.12
CA SER A 89 -9.35 -1.12 -4.15
C SER A 89 -8.54 -0.98 -2.86
N VAL A 90 -8.44 0.26 -2.36
CA VAL A 90 -7.84 0.59 -1.08
C VAL A 90 -8.93 1.14 -0.18
N GLU A 91 -9.28 0.40 0.86
CA GLU A 91 -10.29 0.76 1.84
C GLU A 91 -9.61 1.18 3.15
N ASP A 92 -9.93 2.38 3.62
CA ASP A 92 -9.53 2.85 4.94
C ASP A 92 -10.33 2.11 6.02
N LEU A 93 -9.63 1.40 6.91
CA LEU A 93 -10.22 0.69 8.06
C LEU A 93 -10.07 1.48 9.37
N GLY A 94 -9.49 2.68 9.31
CA GLY A 94 -9.14 3.51 10.45
C GLY A 94 -7.96 2.97 11.26
N ALA A 95 -7.52 3.78 12.22
CA ALA A 95 -6.42 3.47 13.14
C ALA A 95 -5.12 3.05 12.41
N GLY A 96 -4.78 3.72 11.31
CA GLY A 96 -3.55 3.45 10.56
C GLY A 96 -3.59 2.13 9.80
N ARG A 97 -4.78 1.61 9.46
CA ARG A 97 -4.93 0.36 8.71
C ARG A 97 -5.69 0.58 7.41
N ALA A 98 -5.28 -0.15 6.38
CA ALA A 98 -5.95 -0.19 5.10
C ALA A 98 -6.09 -1.63 4.60
N ASN A 99 -7.19 -1.91 3.92
CA ASN A 99 -7.35 -3.14 3.17
C ASN A 99 -7.05 -2.87 1.69
N VAL A 100 -6.08 -3.58 1.12
CA VAL A 100 -5.70 -3.46 -0.29
C VAL A 100 -6.09 -4.75 -1.00
N ARG A 101 -7.05 -4.65 -1.92
CA ARG A 101 -7.44 -5.76 -2.80
C ARG A 101 -6.98 -5.47 -4.21
N ILE A 102 -6.31 -6.42 -4.83
CA ILE A 102 -5.79 -6.31 -6.20
C ILE A 102 -6.29 -7.51 -6.99
N ASN A 103 -6.97 -7.24 -8.10
CA ASN A 103 -7.29 -8.23 -9.11
C ASN A 103 -6.45 -7.96 -10.35
N PHE A 104 -5.90 -9.01 -10.94
CA PHE A 104 -5.13 -8.96 -12.16
C PHE A 104 -5.76 -9.86 -13.23
N ARG A 105 -5.76 -9.40 -14.48
CA ARG A 105 -6.05 -10.24 -15.63
C ARG A 105 -5.13 -9.87 -16.80
N ASN A 106 -4.84 -10.86 -17.63
CA ASN A 106 -4.19 -10.70 -18.92
C ASN A 106 -5.14 -11.20 -20.01
N GLU A 107 -5.23 -10.49 -21.13
CA GLU A 107 -6.05 -10.86 -22.28
C GLU A 107 -5.25 -11.48 -23.43
N ALA A 108 -3.92 -11.42 -23.37
CA ALA A 108 -3.01 -12.07 -24.29
C ALA A 108 -2.25 -13.22 -23.59
N ASP A 109 -1.85 -14.23 -24.36
CA ASP A 109 -0.87 -15.19 -23.85
C ASP A 109 0.49 -14.50 -23.79
N THR A 110 1.02 -14.31 -22.58
CA THR A 110 2.27 -13.58 -22.37
C THR A 110 3.11 -14.32 -21.34
N ALA A 111 4.33 -14.67 -21.73
CA ALA A 111 5.31 -15.25 -20.81
C ALA A 111 5.77 -14.19 -19.79
N ILE A 112 5.29 -14.32 -18.55
CA ILE A 112 5.69 -13.50 -17.41
C ILE A 112 6.16 -14.41 -16.26
N ILE A 113 7.11 -13.94 -15.47
CA ILE A 113 7.48 -14.58 -14.20
C ILE A 113 6.36 -14.38 -13.17
N GLY A 114 5.72 -13.20 -13.21
CA GLY A 114 4.58 -12.93 -12.37
C GLY A 114 4.26 -11.46 -12.23
N THR A 115 3.27 -11.19 -11.38
CA THR A 115 2.87 -9.85 -10.99
C THR A 115 3.09 -9.65 -9.50
N PHE A 116 3.59 -8.49 -9.12
CA PHE A 116 3.98 -8.19 -7.75
C PHE A 116 3.35 -6.88 -7.28
N PHE A 117 2.93 -6.86 -6.01
CA PHE A 117 2.68 -5.63 -5.29
C PHE A 117 3.96 -5.24 -4.56
N VAL A 118 4.65 -4.21 -5.06
CA VAL A 118 5.98 -3.82 -4.60
C VAL A 118 5.84 -2.68 -3.60
N LEU A 119 6.47 -2.81 -2.44
CA LEU A 119 6.58 -1.77 -1.43
C LEU A 119 8.03 -1.25 -1.37
N GLY A 120 8.21 0.02 -1.66
CA GLY A 120 9.43 0.79 -1.42
C GLY A 120 9.31 1.57 -0.11
N LEU A 121 10.28 1.40 0.78
CA LEU A 121 10.32 2.07 2.07
C LEU A 121 11.50 3.05 2.10
N PRO A 122 11.28 4.33 2.44
CA PRO A 122 12.38 5.28 2.60
C PRO A 122 13.32 4.82 3.73
N SER A 123 14.60 4.64 3.42
CA SER A 123 15.61 4.22 4.41
C SER A 123 15.83 5.25 5.53
N SER A 124 15.42 6.50 5.31
CA SER A 124 15.39 7.55 6.34
C SER A 124 14.31 7.35 7.40
N ARG A 125 13.34 6.45 7.15
CA ARG A 125 12.15 6.24 7.99
C ARG A 125 12.00 4.81 8.49
N TYR A 126 12.52 3.83 7.75
CA TYR A 126 12.46 2.41 8.07
C TYR A 126 13.87 1.81 8.04
N SER A 127 14.19 0.96 9.01
CA SER A 127 15.34 0.07 8.90
C SER A 127 14.86 -1.28 8.41
N ILE A 128 15.57 -1.87 7.46
CA ILE A 128 15.29 -3.23 7.02
C ILE A 128 15.91 -4.27 7.95
N ASP A 129 16.84 -3.86 8.83
CA ASP A 129 17.53 -4.73 9.79
C ASP A 129 16.56 -5.49 10.70
N ASP A 130 15.38 -4.90 10.94
CA ASP A 130 14.30 -5.48 11.77
C ASP A 130 13.14 -6.06 10.95
N LEU A 131 13.40 -6.50 9.72
CA LEU A 131 12.40 -7.22 8.90
C LEU A 131 12.14 -8.61 9.47
N ASN A 132 10.91 -8.84 9.91
CA ASN A 132 10.44 -10.11 10.43
C ASN A 132 9.33 -10.68 9.53
N LEU A 133 9.55 -11.86 8.97
CA LEU A 133 8.53 -12.58 8.20
C LEU A 133 7.55 -13.29 9.14
N MET A 134 6.26 -13.25 8.81
CA MET A 134 5.20 -13.91 9.58
C MET A 134 4.92 -15.28 8.98
N ASP A 135 5.05 -16.35 9.78
CA ASP A 135 4.86 -17.74 9.34
C ASP A 135 5.60 -18.08 8.03
N PRO A 136 6.94 -17.90 7.96
CA PRO A 136 7.69 -18.14 6.74
C PRO A 136 7.74 -19.63 6.40
N ALA A 137 7.52 -19.97 5.13
CA ALA A 137 7.74 -21.29 4.58
C ALA A 137 8.88 -21.23 3.54
N GLY A 138 9.91 -22.06 3.74
CA GLY A 138 11.06 -22.16 2.83
C GLY A 138 12.11 -21.05 2.97
N ILE A 139 11.92 -20.06 3.85
CA ILE A 139 12.92 -19.03 4.19
C ILE A 139 13.21 -19.09 5.70
N SER A 140 14.49 -19.20 6.08
CA SER A 140 14.92 -18.87 7.44
C SER A 140 15.13 -17.36 7.52
N SER A 141 14.46 -16.68 8.45
CA SER A 141 14.56 -15.23 8.69
C SER A 141 15.97 -14.72 9.01
N THR A 142 16.92 -15.64 9.20
CA THR A 142 18.32 -15.39 9.54
C THR A 142 19.27 -15.29 8.34
N ARG A 143 18.78 -15.42 7.09
CA ARG A 143 19.60 -15.11 5.92
C ARG A 143 19.73 -13.61 5.80
N GLU A 144 20.97 -13.12 5.96
CA GLU A 144 21.39 -11.74 5.78
C GLU A 144 20.61 -11.10 4.64
N ILE A 145 19.92 -10.00 4.95
CA ILE A 145 19.25 -9.17 3.96
C ILE A 145 20.28 -8.87 2.86
N PRO A 146 19.96 -9.11 1.60
CA PRO A 146 20.92 -9.00 0.51
C PRO A 146 21.63 -7.65 0.54
N VAL A 147 22.94 -7.69 0.77
CA VAL A 147 23.80 -6.50 0.92
C VAL A 147 24.19 -5.91 -0.45
N SER A 148 23.92 -6.66 -1.53
CA SER A 148 24.18 -6.26 -2.91
C SER A 148 22.89 -5.89 -3.65
N PRO A 149 22.87 -4.78 -4.41
CA PRO A 149 21.80 -4.48 -5.36
C PRO A 149 21.73 -5.59 -6.42
N GLY A 150 20.81 -6.54 -6.27
CA GLY A 150 20.56 -7.60 -7.25
C GLY A 150 20.26 -8.98 -6.67
N GLU A 151 20.50 -9.21 -5.38
CA GLU A 151 20.11 -10.46 -4.75
C GLU A 151 18.64 -10.37 -4.28
N ILE A 152 17.82 -11.29 -4.77
CA ILE A 152 16.38 -11.36 -4.48
C ILE A 152 16.16 -12.59 -3.60
N LEU A 153 15.61 -12.36 -2.41
CA LEU A 153 15.16 -13.45 -1.55
C LEU A 153 13.77 -13.91 -2.01
N HIS A 154 13.65 -15.22 -2.24
CA HIS A 154 12.41 -15.86 -2.65
C HIS A 154 11.86 -16.76 -1.55
N GLY A 155 10.54 -16.69 -1.35
CA GLY A 155 9.78 -17.63 -0.53
C GLY A 155 8.45 -17.05 -0.09
N SER A 156 7.72 -17.79 0.73
CA SER A 156 6.37 -17.43 1.14
C SER A 156 6.29 -17.15 2.63
N ALA A 157 5.41 -16.23 2.98
CA ALA A 157 5.07 -15.86 4.35
C ALA A 157 3.63 -15.37 4.36
N ARG A 158 2.96 -15.41 5.51
CA ARG A 158 1.65 -14.78 5.70
C ARG A 158 1.72 -13.26 5.75
N GLY A 159 2.92 -12.70 5.86
CA GLY A 159 3.11 -11.28 5.99
C GLY A 159 4.53 -10.92 6.37
N MET A 160 4.74 -9.63 6.63
CA MET A 160 5.99 -9.09 7.14
C MET A 160 5.73 -7.97 8.14
N ARG A 161 6.62 -7.84 9.12
CA ARG A 161 6.70 -6.69 10.02
C ARG A 161 8.05 -6.03 9.83
N ILE A 162 8.05 -4.71 9.71
CA ILE A 162 9.23 -3.89 9.57
C ILE A 162 9.18 -2.84 10.67
N SER A 163 10.19 -2.85 11.52
CA SER A 163 10.34 -1.87 12.59
C SER A 163 11.43 -0.88 12.22
N GLY A 164 11.15 0.39 12.47
CA GLY A 164 12.09 1.49 12.36
C GLY A 164 12.09 2.29 13.66
N PRO A 165 13.03 3.25 13.81
CA PRO A 165 13.19 4.01 15.04
C PRO A 165 11.92 4.74 15.50
N THR A 166 11.09 5.15 14.54
CA THR A 166 9.87 5.93 14.80
C THR A 166 8.63 5.38 14.09
N ARG A 167 8.77 4.32 13.29
CA ARG A 167 7.67 3.81 12.44
C ARG A 167 7.67 2.30 12.44
N ASN A 168 6.48 1.71 12.49
CA ASN A 168 6.28 0.28 12.33
C ASN A 168 5.31 0.08 11.17
N LEU A 169 5.67 -0.85 10.28
CA LEU A 169 4.81 -1.28 9.18
C LEU A 169 4.55 -2.78 9.33
N GLU A 170 3.28 -3.15 9.22
CA GLU A 170 2.84 -4.54 9.19
C GLU A 170 2.04 -4.77 7.93
N VAL A 171 2.38 -5.82 7.19
CA VAL A 171 1.68 -6.25 5.98
C VAL A 171 1.25 -7.69 6.20
N VAL A 172 -0.04 -7.95 6.06
CA VAL A 172 -0.64 -9.28 6.18
C VAL A 172 -1.30 -9.64 4.86
N ILE A 173 -0.99 -10.84 4.36
CA ILE A 173 -1.54 -11.42 3.13
C ILE A 173 -2.63 -12.42 3.54
N ASN A 174 -3.84 -12.20 3.03
CA ASN A 174 -5.02 -13.03 3.31
C ASN A 174 -5.40 -13.88 2.09
#